data_AF-A0A525KIG1-F1
#
_entry.id   AF-A0A525KIG1-F1
#
_cell.length_a   1.000
_cell.length_b   1.000
_cell.length_c   1.000
_cell.angle_alpha   90.00
_cell.angle_beta   90.00
_cell.angle_gamma   90.00
#
_symmetry.space_group_name_H-M   'P 1'
#
loop_
_entity.id
_entity.type
_entity.pdbx_description
1 polymer ?
#
loop_
_entity_poly.entity_id
_entity_poly.type
_entity_poly.pdbx_seq_one_letter_code
_entity_poly.pdbx_strand_id
1 'polypeptide(L)' 'MTERTFFQVEPSQVDESDERPLLIVPYMWIGDFVRGHTVVRVLKQRWPKRPIDMLATTLCAPLVDYMPGVRKA' A
#
# COMPACT_ATOMS: atom_id res chain seq x y z
N MET A 1 -28.73 -8.20 -4.67
CA MET A 1 -27.34 -8.12 -5.14
C MET A 1 -26.81 -6.79 -4.66
N THR A 2 -26.22 -6.75 -3.47
CA THR A 2 -26.10 -5.52 -2.69
C THR A 2 -24.63 -5.10 -2.61
N GLU A 3 -24.33 -3.86 -3.02
CA GLU A 3 -23.02 -3.16 -3.02
C GLU A 3 -22.33 -3.03 -1.63
N ARG A 4 -22.67 -3.86 -0.64
CA ARG A 4 -22.32 -3.62 0.76
C ARG A 4 -21.02 -4.28 1.26
N THR A 5 -20.25 -4.97 0.41
CA THR A 5 -19.19 -5.86 0.92
C THR A 5 -17.75 -5.38 0.72
N PHE A 6 -17.48 -4.35 -0.08
CA PHE A 6 -16.08 -4.05 -0.46
C PHE A 6 -15.35 -3.00 0.39
N PHE A 7 -16.04 -2.16 1.18
CA PHE A 7 -15.39 -1.03 1.86
C PHE A 7 -15.85 -0.72 3.29
N GLN A 8 -16.67 -1.57 3.93
CA GLN A 8 -17.05 -1.33 5.32
C GLN A 8 -15.93 -1.82 6.24
N VAL A 9 -14.91 -0.98 6.45
CA VAL A 9 -13.90 -1.22 7.47
C VAL A 9 -14.51 -0.80 8.81
N GLU A 10 -14.88 -1.78 9.64
CA GLU A 10 -15.26 -1.51 11.02
C GLU A 10 -14.11 -0.75 11.71
N PRO A 11 -14.35 0.46 12.27
CA PRO A 11 -13.30 1.31 12.84
C PRO A 11 -12.46 0.62 13.93
N SER A 12 -12.97 -0.45 14.52
CA SER A 12 -12.40 -1.22 15.62
C SER A 12 -11.30 -2.23 15.23
N GLN A 13 -10.96 -2.40 13.95
CA GLN A 13 -10.02 -3.46 13.52
C GLN A 13 -8.62 -2.97 13.11
N VAL A 14 -8.21 -1.75 13.47
CA VAL A 14 -6.82 -1.32 13.25
C VAL A 14 -5.94 -1.86 14.36
N ASP A 15 -5.38 -3.04 14.13
CA ASP A 15 -4.32 -3.59 14.97
C ASP A 15 -2.98 -2.95 14.61
N GLU A 16 -2.56 -1.92 15.36
CA GLU A 16 -1.26 -1.26 15.20
C GLU A 16 -0.07 -2.21 15.43
N SER A 17 -0.31 -3.33 16.13
CA SER A 17 0.68 -4.37 16.39
C SER A 17 0.76 -5.42 15.29
N ASP A 18 -0.10 -5.37 14.27
CA ASP A 18 -0.05 -6.29 13.14
C ASP A 18 1.27 -6.13 12.37
N GLU A 19 1.95 -7.25 12.14
CA GLU A 19 3.24 -7.31 11.45
C GLU A 19 3.15 -8.04 10.10
N ARG A 20 1.96 -8.51 9.71
CA ARG A 20 1.76 -9.23 8.46
C ARG A 20 2.07 -8.33 7.26
N PRO A 21 2.80 -8.81 6.25
CA PRO A 21 3.16 -8.01 5.08
C PRO A 21 1.94 -7.54 4.28
N LEU A 22 2.11 -6.41 3.60
CA LEU A 22 1.19 -5.84 2.64
C LEU A 22 1.84 -5.86 1.26
N LEU A 23 1.12 -6.32 0.25
CA LEU A 23 1.56 -6.25 -1.14
C LEU A 23 0.66 -5.28 -1.92
N ILE A 24 1.24 -4.22 -2.46
CA ILE A 24 0.57 -3.31 -3.38
C ILE A 24 0.80 -3.80 -4.81
N VAL A 25 -0.29 -4.03 -5.54
CA VAL A 25 -0.26 -4.41 -6.97
C VAL A 25 -0.90 -3.29 -7.79
N PRO A 26 -0.11 -2.38 -8.38
CA PRO A 26 -0.64 -1.30 -9.21
C PRO A 26 -0.98 -1.78 -10.62
N TYR A 27 -1.72 -0.98 -11.38
CA TYR A 27 -2.02 -1.21 -12.80
C TYR A 27 -0.81 -1.00 -13.74
N MET A 28 0.38 -0.73 -13.20
CA MET A 28 1.64 -0.59 -13.92
C MET A 28 1.74 0.65 -14.83
N TRP A 29 1.07 1.74 -14.47
CA TRP A 29 1.27 3.04 -15.12
C TRP A 29 2.00 4.02 -14.19
N ILE A 30 2.83 4.91 -14.73
CA ILE A 30 3.65 5.86 -13.96
C ILE A 30 2.80 6.66 -12.95
N GLY A 31 1.61 7.11 -13.36
CA GLY A 31 0.70 7.84 -12.48
C GLY A 31 0.16 7.03 -11.29
N ASP A 32 0.15 5.70 -11.35
CA ASP A 32 -0.20 4.85 -10.20
C ASP A 32 0.91 4.83 -9.16
N PHE A 33 2.17 4.90 -9.58
CA PHE A 33 3.30 5.02 -8.65
C PHE A 33 3.27 6.40 -7.98
N VAL A 34 3.00 7.46 -8.73
CA VAL A 34 2.84 8.82 -8.18
C VAL A 34 1.71 8.87 -7.14
N ARG A 35 0.53 8.30 -7.45
CA ARG A 35 -0.59 8.23 -6.48
C ARG A 35 -0.33 7.24 -5.34
N GLY A 36 0.38 6.15 -5.63
CA GLY A 36 0.71 5.07 -4.69
C GLY A 36 1.54 5.55 -3.50
N HIS A 37 2.36 6.59 -3.68
CA HIS A 37 3.09 7.22 -2.57
C HIS A 37 2.15 7.64 -1.42
N THR A 38 0.96 8.17 -1.72
CA THR A 38 -0.04 8.54 -0.71
C THR A 38 -0.59 7.32 0.01
N VAL A 39 -0.80 6.20 -0.71
CA VAL A 39 -1.25 4.94 -0.11
C VAL A 39 -0.21 4.42 0.88
N VAL A 40 1.08 4.41 0.51
CA VAL A 40 2.17 3.99 1.40
C VAL A 40 2.18 4.81 2.70
N ARG A 41 2.02 6.14 2.60
CA ARG A 41 1.97 7.02 3.77
C ARG A 41 0.80 6.69 4.70
N VAL A 42 -0.39 6.50 4.15
CA VAL A 42 -1.59 6.15 4.94
C VAL A 42 -1.42 4.77 5.59
N LEU A 43 -0.87 3.80 4.86
CA LEU A 43 -0.59 2.47 5.39
C LEU A 43 0.38 2.51 6.57
N LYS A 44 1.44 3.34 6.50
CA LYS A 44 2.38 3.51 7.61
C LYS A 44 1.79 4.24 8.81
N GLN A 45 0.88 5.19 8.60
CA GLN A 45 0.15 5.84 9.69
C GLN A 45 -0.82 4.87 10.38
N ARG A 46 -1.49 4.03 9.60
CA ARG A 46 -2.51 3.10 10.11
C ARG A 46 -1.91 1.82 10.70
N TRP A 47 -0.83 1.33 10.10
CA TRP A 47 -0.16 0.09 10.47
C TRP A 47 1.36 0.27 10.43
N PRO A 48 1.96 0.86 11.50
CA PRO A 48 3.37 1.24 11.49
C PRO A 48 4.32 0.06 11.27
N LYS A 49 3.99 -1.10 11.84
CA LYS A 49 4.83 -2.30 11.85
C LYS A 49 4.69 -3.18 10.62
N ARG A 50 3.65 -2.99 9.81
CA ARG A 50 3.45 -3.83 8.62
C ARG A 50 4.49 -3.47 7.56
N PRO A 51 5.28 -4.45 7.07
CA PRO A 51 6.16 -4.21 5.94
C PRO A 51 5.31 -4.10 4.67
N ILE A 52 5.66 -3.15 3.81
CA ILE A 52 4.93 -2.86 2.57
C ILE A 52 5.85 -3.23 1.40
N ASP A 53 5.43 -4.16 0.56
CA ASP A 53 6.07 -4.45 -0.71
C ASP A 53 5.18 -3.95 -1.86
N MET A 54 5.79 -3.61 -3.00
CA MET A 54 5.07 -3.12 -4.17
C MET A 54 5.53 -3.86 -5.42
N LEU A 55 4.62 -4.45 -6.18
CA LEU A 55 4.99 -5.00 -7.49
C LEU A 55 5.35 -3.85 -8.44
N ALA A 56 6.54 -3.86 -9.02
CA ALA A 56 6.97 -2.89 -10.02
C ALA A 56 7.51 -3.54 -11.30
N THR A 57 7.31 -2.88 -12.44
CA THR A 57 8.03 -3.19 -13.68
C THR A 57 9.41 -2.52 -13.66
N THR A 58 10.34 -3.00 -14.50
CA THR A 58 11.68 -2.40 -14.61
C THR A 58 11.67 -0.90 -14.88
N LEU A 59 10.71 -0.42 -15.69
CA LEU A 59 10.55 1.00 -15.99
C LEU A 59 10.15 1.83 -14.76
N CYS A 60 9.27 1.27 -13.92
CA CYS A 60 8.70 2.00 -12.77
C CYS A 60 9.44 1.74 -11.46
N ALA A 61 10.34 0.74 -11.41
CA ALA A 61 11.12 0.42 -10.20
C ALA A 61 11.84 1.64 -9.59
N PRO A 62 12.48 2.54 -10.38
CA PRO A 62 13.12 3.73 -9.82
C PRO A 62 12.13 4.71 -9.16
N LEU A 63 10.84 4.65 -9.48
CA LEU A 63 9.83 5.51 -8.84
C LEU A 63 9.57 5.11 -7.39
N VAL A 64 9.85 3.85 -7.02
CA VAL A 64 9.68 3.35 -5.65
C VAL A 64 10.73 3.93 -4.71
N ASP A 65 11.89 4.34 -5.21
CA ASP A 65 12.94 5.01 -4.40
C ASP A 65 12.42 6.31 -3.77
N TYR A 66 11.38 6.92 -4.33
CA TYR A 66 10.70 8.09 -3.79
C TYR A 66 9.58 7.75 -2.79
N MET A 67 9.38 6.48 -2.41
CA MET A 67 8.32 6.02 -1.51
C MET A 67 8.88 5.48 -0.19
N PRO A 68 9.31 6.36 0.73
CA PRO A 68 9.79 5.94 2.04
C PRO A 68 8.69 5.16 2.76
N GLY A 69 9.02 3.94 3.17
CA GLY A 69 8.06 3.01 3.79
C GLY A 69 7.78 1.76 2.95
N VAL A 70 8.12 1.75 1.66
CA VAL A 70 8.22 0.53 0.86
C VAL A 70 9.51 -0.20 1.21
N ARG A 71 9.41 -1.50 1.51
CA ARG A 71 10.51 -2.39 1.85
C ARG A 71 11.16 -2.99 0.60
N LYS A 72 10.34 -3.40 -0.36
CA LYS A 72 10.79 -4.08 -1.59
C LYS A 72 9.88 -3.76 -2.76
N ALA A 73 10.47 -3.64 -3.94
CA ALA A 73 9.76 -3.60 -5.22
C ALA A 73 10.30 -4.58 -6.25
#